data_AF-A0A3B8JQK3-F1
#
_entry.id   AF-A0A3B8JQK3-F1
#
_cell.length_a   1.000
_cell.length_b   1.000
_cell.length_c   1.000
_cell.angle_alpha   90.00
_cell.angle_beta   90.00
_cell.angle_gamma   90.00
#
_symmetry.space_group_name_H-M   'P 1'
#
loop_
_entity.id
_entity.type
_entity.pdbx_description
1 polymer ?
#
loop_
_entity_poly.entity_id
_entity_poly.type
_entity_poly.pdbx_seq_one_letter_code
_entity_poly.pdbx_strand_id
1 'polypeptide(L)'
;MGKDSTLAPGISLGEEILSQNTTPEKQAGAEAFGKKNYQKAIASFKASLQNNPNDPEARIYLNNARAAKNNRDIIKIAVSVPIGSVQPIAEEMLRGVAEVQEEINQDDDAISGKSLQVVIANDNNDEKKLTQDVAHKLVKDPAIFAVIGHNASSASV
;
A
#
# COMPACT_ATOMS: atom_id res chain seq x y z
N MET A 1 -0.42 -22.99 2.57
CA MET A 1 -0.24 -21.73 1.80
C MET A 1 -0.49 -20.58 2.74
N GLY A 2 0.44 -19.61 2.80
CA GLY A 2 0.41 -18.52 3.77
C GLY A 2 -0.87 -17.70 3.67
N LYS A 3 -1.37 -17.25 4.82
CA LYS A 3 -2.54 -16.37 4.91
C LYS A 3 -2.18 -14.90 4.64
N ASP A 4 -0.90 -14.57 4.51
CA ASP A 4 -0.41 -13.21 4.27
C ASP A 4 -0.47 -12.91 2.76
N SER A 5 -1.34 -11.96 2.40
CA SER A 5 -1.59 -11.60 1.00
C SER A 5 -0.42 -10.88 0.34
N THR A 6 0.45 -10.23 1.11
CA THR A 6 1.60 -9.45 0.57
C THR A 6 2.75 -10.34 0.09
N LEU A 7 2.68 -11.65 0.34
CA LEU A 7 3.59 -12.63 -0.25
C LEU A 7 3.26 -12.93 -1.73
N ALA A 8 2.12 -12.45 -2.23
CA ALA A 8 1.73 -12.60 -3.62
C ALA A 8 2.23 -11.41 -4.44
N PRO A 9 2.88 -11.64 -5.60
CA PRO A 9 3.27 -10.56 -6.50
C PRO A 9 2.07 -9.68 -6.88
N GLY A 10 2.30 -8.37 -6.94
CA GLY A 10 1.27 -7.38 -7.23
C GLY A 10 0.46 -6.95 -6.02
N ILE A 11 0.78 -7.41 -4.80
CA ILE A 11 0.16 -6.97 -3.54
C ILE A 11 1.28 -6.58 -2.58
N SER A 12 1.31 -5.33 -2.15
CA SER A 12 2.44 -4.78 -1.42
C SER A 12 2.00 -3.92 -0.24
N LEU A 13 2.66 -4.12 0.91
CA LEU A 13 2.64 -3.20 2.04
C LEU A 13 3.83 -2.23 2.00
N GLY A 14 4.78 -2.48 1.09
CA GLY A 14 5.98 -1.69 0.91
C GLY A 14 7.20 -2.51 0.52
N GLU A 15 7.10 -3.84 0.46
CA GLU A 15 8.18 -4.75 0.05
C GLU A 15 8.35 -4.88 -1.47
N GLU A 16 7.34 -4.49 -2.26
CA GLU A 16 7.34 -4.52 -3.72
C GLU A 16 6.93 -3.15 -4.27
N ILE A 17 7.59 -2.70 -5.34
CA ILE A 17 7.21 -1.48 -6.09
C ILE A 17 6.30 -1.89 -7.23
N LEU A 18 5.10 -1.30 -7.28
CA LEU A 18 4.03 -1.60 -8.22
C LEU A 18 3.89 -0.52 -9.31
N SER A 19 4.32 0.72 -9.04
CA SER A 19 4.32 1.80 -10.03
C SER A 19 5.55 1.77 -10.94
N GLN A 20 5.46 2.39 -12.12
CA GLN A 20 6.62 2.61 -12.99
C GLN A 20 7.52 3.75 -12.47
N ASN A 21 7.00 4.58 -11.55
CA ASN A 21 7.72 5.67 -10.92
C ASN A 21 8.64 5.12 -9.82
N THR A 22 9.82 4.66 -10.22
CA THR A 22 10.82 4.09 -9.32
C THR A 22 12.09 4.93 -9.25
N THR A 23 12.67 5.01 -8.06
CA THR A 23 14.00 5.61 -7.82
C THR A 23 14.86 4.61 -7.04
N PRO A 24 16.20 4.73 -7.08
CA PRO A 24 17.08 3.88 -6.28
C PRO A 24 16.75 3.92 -4.78
N GLU A 25 16.33 5.07 -4.27
CA GLU A 25 15.94 5.25 -2.87
C GLU A 25 14.62 4.54 -2.58
N LYS A 26 13.65 4.58 -3.51
CA LYS A 26 12.38 3.84 -3.36
C LYS A 26 12.64 2.33 -3.30
N GLN A 27 13.49 1.83 -4.20
CA GLN A 27 13.91 0.43 -4.24
C GLN A 27 14.62 0.01 -2.94
N ALA A 28 15.56 0.82 -2.46
CA ALA A 28 16.24 0.57 -1.19
C ALA A 28 15.28 0.59 -0.01
N GLY A 29 14.25 1.44 -0.06
CA GLY A 29 13.17 1.49 0.92
C GLY A 29 12.37 0.20 0.94
N ALA A 30 11.98 -0.29 -0.23
CA ALA A 30 11.20 -1.52 -0.36
C ALA A 30 11.98 -2.76 0.11
N GLU A 31 13.25 -2.88 -0.28
CA GLU A 31 14.13 -3.94 0.20
C GLU A 31 14.32 -3.90 1.72
N ALA A 32 14.46 -2.70 2.30
CA ALA A 32 14.57 -2.54 3.74
C ALA A 32 13.27 -2.91 4.45
N PHE A 33 12.12 -2.55 3.88
CA PHE A 33 10.80 -2.89 4.41
C PHE A 33 10.59 -4.41 4.41
N GLY A 34 10.87 -5.10 3.30
CA GLY A 34 10.79 -6.56 3.22
C GLY A 34 11.71 -7.28 4.21
N LYS A 35 12.85 -6.67 4.56
CA LYS A 35 13.77 -7.14 5.62
C LYS A 35 13.34 -6.74 7.04
N LYS A 36 12.17 -6.11 7.20
CA LYS A 36 11.64 -5.53 8.46
C LYS A 36 12.55 -4.49 9.10
N ASN A 37 13.49 -3.92 8.34
CA ASN A 37 14.33 -2.82 8.79
C ASN A 37 13.59 -1.50 8.57
N TYR A 38 12.55 -1.28 9.36
CA TYR A 38 11.66 -0.12 9.20
C TYR A 38 12.39 1.21 9.38
N GLN A 39 13.43 1.27 10.23
CA GLN A 39 14.25 2.47 10.38
C GLN A 39 14.91 2.86 9.05
N LYS A 40 15.53 1.89 8.35
CA LYS A 40 16.15 2.12 7.05
C LYS A 40 15.10 2.40 5.98
N ALA A 41 14.00 1.65 5.98
CA ALA A 41 12.89 1.85 5.04
C ALA A 41 12.34 3.29 5.10
N ILE A 42 12.08 3.80 6.32
CA ILE A 42 11.64 5.19 6.56
C ILE A 42 12.64 6.18 5.97
N ALA A 43 13.95 6.01 6.21
CA ALA A 43 14.96 6.92 5.70
C ALA A 43 15.01 6.93 4.16
N SER A 44 14.95 5.74 3.55
CA SER A 44 14.99 5.57 2.09
C SER A 44 13.73 6.09 1.40
N PHE A 45 12.53 5.81 1.92
CA PHE A 45 11.30 6.38 1.35
C PHE A 45 11.23 7.90 1.49
N LYS A 46 11.72 8.46 2.61
CA LYS A 46 11.87 9.93 2.75
C LYS A 46 12.80 10.51 1.69
N ALA A 47 13.94 9.88 1.43
CA ALA A 47 14.87 10.32 0.39
C ALA A 47 14.25 10.24 -1.01
N SER A 48 13.48 9.18 -1.30
CA SER A 48 12.72 9.08 -2.55
C SER A 48 11.73 10.23 -2.71
N LEU A 49 10.97 10.55 -1.66
CA LEU A 49 10.00 11.65 -1.66
C LEU A 49 10.65 13.05 -1.72
N GLN A 50 11.93 13.20 -1.38
CA GLN A 50 12.64 14.46 -1.64
C GLN A 50 12.85 14.69 -3.14
N ASN A 51 13.07 13.61 -3.91
CA ASN A 51 13.24 13.65 -5.36
C ASN A 51 11.89 13.72 -6.09
N ASN A 52 10.86 13.03 -5.57
CA ASN A 52 9.51 13.02 -6.12
C ASN A 52 8.45 13.19 -5.02
N PRO A 53 8.15 14.42 -4.57
CA PRO A 53 7.25 14.68 -3.44
C PRO A 53 5.81 14.19 -3.64
N ASN A 54 5.39 14.00 -4.89
CA ASN A 54 4.01 13.66 -5.24
C ASN A 54 3.81 12.16 -5.51
N ASP A 55 4.81 11.30 -5.22
CA ASP A 55 4.72 9.85 -5.36
C ASP A 55 3.82 9.24 -4.26
N PRO A 56 2.59 8.82 -4.58
CA PRO A 56 1.65 8.35 -3.57
C PRO A 56 2.01 6.95 -3.05
N GLU A 57 2.64 6.11 -3.88
CA GLU A 57 3.07 4.77 -3.46
C GLU A 57 4.20 4.89 -2.42
N ALA A 58 5.21 5.72 -2.68
CA ALA A 58 6.29 5.95 -1.73
C ALA A 58 5.77 6.58 -0.42
N ARG A 59 4.75 7.46 -0.50
CA ARG A 59 4.13 8.08 0.67
C ARG A 59 3.35 7.07 1.53
N ILE A 60 2.59 6.18 0.90
CA ILE A 60 1.91 5.08 1.59
C ILE A 60 2.92 4.14 2.25
N TYR A 61 3.98 3.75 1.55
CA TYR A 61 5.00 2.85 2.11
C TYR A 61 5.80 3.48 3.25
N LEU A 62 6.10 4.79 3.17
CA LEU A 62 6.67 5.53 4.29
C LEU A 62 5.76 5.44 5.54
N ASN A 63 4.46 5.64 5.36
CA ASN A 63 3.49 5.60 6.45
C ASN A 63 3.29 4.19 7.01
N ASN A 64 3.29 3.16 6.16
CA ASN A 64 3.30 1.77 6.60
C ASN A 64 4.54 1.44 7.44
N ALA A 65 5.71 1.93 7.04
CA ALA A 65 6.97 1.72 7.76
C ALA A 65 6.99 2.43 9.12
N ARG A 66 6.42 3.65 9.19
CA ARG A 66 6.22 4.38 10.45
C ARG A 66 5.26 3.63 11.37
N ALA A 67 4.09 3.23 10.87
CA ALA A 67 3.11 2.45 11.63
C ALA A 67 3.73 1.16 12.20
N ALA A 68 4.47 0.41 11.38
CA ALA A 68 5.16 -0.81 11.79
C ALA A 68 6.24 -0.57 12.87
N LYS A 69 6.83 0.63 12.91
CA LYS A 69 7.84 1.01 13.91
C LYS A 69 7.22 1.53 15.21
N ASN A 70 6.00 2.09 15.16
CA ASN A 70 5.44 2.90 16.26
C ASN A 70 4.89 2.09 17.46
N ASN A 71 5.06 0.77 17.53
CA ASN A 71 4.58 -0.10 18.63
C ASN A 71 3.08 0.04 18.99
N ARG A 72 2.28 0.71 18.16
CA ARG A 72 0.83 0.80 18.29
C ARG A 72 0.19 -0.42 17.63
N ASP A 73 -1.01 -0.76 18.09
CA ASP A 73 -1.86 -1.71 17.38
C ASP A 73 -2.14 -1.22 15.96
N ILE A 74 -2.22 -2.14 15.01
CA ILE A 74 -2.37 -1.82 13.59
C ILE A 74 -3.74 -2.27 13.08
N ILE A 75 -4.42 -1.39 12.34
CA ILE A 75 -5.49 -1.75 11.42
C ILE A 75 -4.89 -1.79 10.02
N LYS A 76 -5.07 -2.91 9.32
CA LYS A 76 -4.61 -3.06 7.93
C LYS A 76 -5.81 -3.03 6.99
N ILE A 77 -5.79 -2.16 6.00
CA ILE A 77 -6.78 -2.14 4.91
C ILE A 77 -6.07 -2.42 3.58
N ALA A 78 -6.81 -2.83 2.57
CA ALA A 78 -6.30 -2.96 1.21
C ALA A 78 -7.01 -2.00 0.26
N VAL A 79 -6.27 -1.50 -0.73
CA VAL A 79 -6.78 -0.66 -1.80
C VAL A 79 -6.41 -1.30 -3.12
N SER A 80 -7.41 -1.59 -3.94
CA SER A 80 -7.20 -2.12 -5.29
C SER A 80 -7.14 -0.98 -6.30
N VAL A 81 -6.09 -0.95 -7.11
CA VAL A 81 -5.89 0.06 -8.15
C VAL A 81 -5.32 -0.53 -9.44
N PRO A 82 -5.63 0.06 -10.61
CA PRO A 82 -5.12 -0.37 -11.90
C PRO A 82 -3.70 0.18 -12.17
N ILE A 83 -2.79 0.08 -11.19
CA ILE A 83 -1.51 0.81 -11.23
C ILE A 83 -0.57 0.36 -12.34
N GLY A 84 -0.66 -0.92 -12.77
CA GLY A 84 0.13 -1.40 -13.90
C GLY A 84 -0.47 -1.15 -15.28
N SER A 85 -1.76 -0.79 -15.39
CA SER A 85 -2.44 -0.55 -16.68
C SER A 85 -2.84 0.91 -16.90
N VAL A 86 -3.27 1.61 -15.85
CA VAL A 86 -3.70 3.03 -15.90
C VAL A 86 -3.10 3.80 -14.73
N GLN A 87 -1.77 3.92 -14.72
CA GLN A 87 -1.00 4.50 -13.62
C GLN A 87 -1.46 5.90 -13.18
N PRO A 88 -1.75 6.89 -14.06
CA PRO A 88 -2.17 8.22 -13.59
C PRO A 88 -3.45 8.19 -12.75
N ILE A 89 -4.42 7.34 -13.11
CA ILE A 89 -5.67 7.19 -12.33
C ILE A 89 -5.37 6.53 -11.00
N ALA A 90 -4.58 5.45 -11.00
CA ALA A 90 -4.17 4.79 -9.77
C ALA A 90 -3.43 5.74 -8.82
N GLU A 91 -2.55 6.60 -9.34
CA GLU A 91 -1.83 7.58 -8.53
C GLU A 91 -2.75 8.61 -7.89
N GLU A 92 -3.77 9.13 -8.59
CA GLU A 92 -4.73 10.04 -7.95
C GLU A 92 -5.55 9.37 -6.85
N MET A 93 -5.99 8.12 -7.08
CA MET A 93 -6.66 7.33 -6.05
C MET A 93 -5.75 7.14 -4.82
N LEU A 94 -4.50 6.76 -5.05
CA LEU A 94 -3.53 6.55 -3.98
C LEU A 94 -3.12 7.85 -3.29
N ARG A 95 -3.14 9.01 -3.97
CA ARG A 95 -2.88 10.32 -3.33
C ARG A 95 -3.91 10.61 -2.24
N GLY A 96 -5.20 10.45 -2.53
CA GLY A 96 -6.26 10.63 -1.53
C GLY A 96 -6.14 9.63 -0.36
N VAL A 97 -5.81 8.38 -0.66
CA VAL A 97 -5.55 7.36 0.38
C VAL A 97 -4.34 7.72 1.25
N ALA A 98 -3.24 8.17 0.65
CA ALA A 98 -2.01 8.54 1.34
C ALA A 98 -2.23 9.76 2.26
N GLU A 99 -3.07 10.70 1.86
CA GLU A 99 -3.45 11.86 2.65
C GLU A 99 -4.20 11.44 3.92
N VAL A 100 -5.30 10.70 3.77
CA VAL A 100 -6.10 10.21 4.90
C VAL A 100 -5.30 9.29 5.82
N GLN A 101 -4.42 8.44 5.26
CA GLN A 101 -3.55 7.59 6.06
C GLN A 101 -2.60 8.40 6.95
N GLU A 102 -2.01 9.48 6.41
CA GLU A 102 -1.14 10.36 7.19
C GLU A 102 -1.92 11.06 8.30
N GLU A 103 -3.11 11.61 7.99
CA GLU A 103 -3.97 12.27 8.98
C GLU A 103 -4.31 11.34 10.14
N ILE A 104 -4.80 10.13 9.83
CA ILE A 104 -5.13 9.12 10.85
C ILE A 104 -3.89 8.73 11.67
N ASN A 105 -2.73 8.58 11.05
CA ASN A 105 -1.51 8.16 11.75
C ASN A 105 -0.85 9.27 12.57
N GLN A 106 -1.21 10.54 12.34
CA GLN A 106 -0.75 11.69 13.12
C GLN A 106 -1.69 12.04 14.27
N ASP A 107 -2.95 11.60 14.21
CA ASP A 107 -3.94 11.77 15.26
C ASP A 107 -3.89 10.58 16.24
N ASP A 108 -3.55 10.87 17.50
CA ASP A 108 -3.41 9.86 18.55
C ASP A 108 -4.77 9.30 19.03
N ASP A 109 -5.88 9.97 18.73
CA ASP A 109 -7.24 9.54 19.09
C ASP A 109 -7.98 8.89 17.92
N ALA A 110 -7.51 9.09 16.68
CA ALA A 110 -8.08 8.47 15.50
C ALA A 110 -8.07 6.94 15.62
N ILE A 111 -9.16 6.31 15.13
CA ILE A 111 -9.36 4.85 15.14
C ILE A 111 -9.02 4.17 16.49
N SER A 112 -9.31 4.84 17.61
CA SER A 112 -9.00 4.37 18.97
C SER A 112 -7.50 4.21 19.24
N GLY A 113 -6.69 5.14 18.73
CA GLY A 113 -5.23 5.20 18.93
C GLY A 113 -4.43 4.12 18.20
N LYS A 114 -5.06 3.45 17.23
CA LYS A 114 -4.40 2.45 16.37
C LYS A 114 -3.73 3.14 15.19
N SER A 115 -2.71 2.51 14.59
CA SER A 115 -2.12 2.98 13.34
C SER A 115 -2.76 2.29 12.14
N LEU A 116 -2.93 3.04 11.05
CA LEU A 116 -3.42 2.54 9.77
C LEU A 116 -2.26 2.12 8.86
N GLN A 117 -2.31 0.87 8.43
CA GLN A 117 -1.49 0.33 7.34
C GLN A 117 -2.35 0.09 6.10
N VAL A 118 -1.81 0.43 4.93
CA VAL A 118 -2.49 0.34 3.65
C VAL A 118 -1.73 -0.61 2.74
N VAL A 119 -2.34 -1.73 2.38
CA VAL A 119 -1.88 -2.63 1.33
C VAL A 119 -2.34 -2.08 -0.02
N ILE A 120 -1.42 -1.99 -0.98
CA ILE A 120 -1.75 -1.68 -2.38
C ILE A 120 -1.84 -3.00 -3.13
N ALA A 121 -2.95 -3.21 -3.85
CA ALA A 121 -3.13 -4.35 -4.72
C ALA A 121 -3.30 -3.88 -6.18
N ASN A 122 -2.45 -4.36 -7.06
CA ASN A 122 -2.54 -4.08 -8.48
C ASN A 122 -3.50 -5.05 -9.17
N ASP A 123 -4.61 -4.53 -9.70
CA ASP A 123 -5.60 -5.31 -10.44
C ASP A 123 -5.43 -5.27 -11.97
N ASN A 124 -4.54 -4.40 -12.47
CA ASN A 124 -4.31 -4.13 -13.89
C ASN A 124 -5.58 -3.86 -14.73
N ASN A 125 -6.74 -3.62 -14.13
CA ASN A 125 -8.01 -3.58 -14.83
C ASN A 125 -8.29 -4.82 -15.73
N ASP A 126 -7.72 -5.98 -15.39
CA ASP A 126 -7.93 -7.22 -16.17
C ASP A 126 -9.20 -7.93 -15.68
N GLU A 127 -10.27 -7.79 -16.46
CA GLU A 127 -11.66 -7.98 -16.01
C GLU A 127 -12.03 -9.39 -15.53
N LYS A 128 -11.19 -10.43 -15.70
CA LYS A 128 -11.61 -11.80 -15.30
C LYS A 128 -10.62 -12.66 -14.55
N LYS A 129 -9.29 -12.56 -14.77
CA LYS A 129 -8.34 -13.45 -14.07
C LYS A 129 -7.63 -12.76 -12.92
N LEU A 130 -6.98 -11.63 -13.18
CA LEU A 130 -6.18 -10.96 -12.16
C LEU A 130 -7.05 -10.36 -11.04
N THR A 131 -8.18 -9.74 -11.39
CA THR A 131 -9.13 -9.11 -10.44
C THR A 131 -9.74 -10.13 -9.47
N GLN A 132 -10.18 -11.30 -9.96
CA GLN A 132 -10.72 -12.37 -9.11
C GLN A 132 -9.63 -12.96 -8.20
N ASP A 133 -8.41 -13.12 -8.72
CA ASP A 133 -7.29 -13.63 -7.94
C ASP A 133 -6.84 -12.66 -6.84
N VAL A 134 -6.79 -11.36 -7.12
CA VAL A 134 -6.49 -10.31 -6.13
C VAL A 134 -7.56 -10.30 -5.05
N ALA A 135 -8.85 -10.24 -5.42
CA ALA A 135 -9.95 -10.26 -4.46
C ALA A 135 -9.92 -11.52 -3.58
N HIS A 136 -9.68 -12.70 -4.17
CA HIS A 136 -9.54 -13.95 -3.42
C HIS A 136 -8.35 -13.96 -2.47
N LYS A 137 -7.21 -13.36 -2.85
CA LYS A 137 -6.03 -13.25 -1.98
C LYS A 137 -6.31 -12.33 -0.79
N LEU A 138 -6.94 -11.17 -1.02
CA LEU A 138 -7.25 -10.21 0.03
C LEU A 138 -8.28 -10.77 1.02
N VAL A 139 -9.37 -11.40 0.55
CA VAL A 139 -10.41 -11.99 1.42
C VAL A 139 -9.88 -13.15 2.26
N LYS A 140 -8.85 -13.87 1.79
CA LYS A 140 -8.23 -14.98 2.53
C LYS A 140 -7.24 -14.51 3.59
N ASP A 141 -6.86 -13.23 3.60
CA ASP A 141 -5.97 -12.65 4.58
C ASP A 141 -6.76 -12.09 5.76
N PRO A 142 -6.81 -12.79 6.91
CA PRO A 142 -7.60 -12.35 8.06
C PRO A 142 -7.01 -11.10 8.74
N ALA A 143 -5.79 -10.66 8.37
CA ALA A 143 -5.22 -9.43 8.88
C ALA A 143 -5.79 -8.20 8.17
N ILE A 144 -6.41 -8.35 6.99
CA ILE A 144 -7.06 -7.25 6.27
C ILE A 144 -8.45 -7.04 6.87
N PHE A 145 -8.63 -5.84 7.43
CA PHE A 145 -9.88 -5.43 8.05
C PHE A 145 -10.95 -5.03 7.02
N ALA A 146 -10.54 -4.34 5.95
CA ALA A 146 -11.43 -3.86 4.90
C ALA A 146 -10.69 -3.72 3.56
N VAL A 147 -11.46 -3.75 2.47
CA VAL A 147 -10.96 -3.53 1.10
C VAL A 147 -11.69 -2.35 0.49
N ILE A 148 -10.94 -1.38 -0.05
CA ILE A 148 -11.44 -0.26 -0.84
C ILE A 148 -11.38 -0.67 -2.33
N GLY A 149 -12.54 -0.69 -2.96
CA GLY A 149 -12.82 -1.36 -4.22
C GLY A 149 -12.33 -0.66 -5.50
N HIS A 150 -12.48 -1.39 -6.61
CA HIS A 150 -11.97 -1.09 -7.95
C HIS A 150 -12.69 0.07 -8.65
N ASN A 151 -11.96 0.79 -9.51
CA ASN A 151 -12.50 1.87 -10.35
C ASN A 151 -13.40 1.38 -11.52
N ALA A 152 -13.31 0.10 -11.91
CA ALA A 152 -14.11 -0.44 -13.01
C ALA A 152 -15.50 -0.87 -12.54
N SER A 153 -16.53 -0.31 -13.17
CA SER A 153 -17.94 -0.63 -12.90
C SER A 153 -18.31 -2.10 -13.15
N SER A 154 -17.50 -2.85 -13.92
CA SER A 154 -17.65 -4.30 -14.14
C SER A 154 -17.11 -5.17 -12.99
N ALA A 155 -16.39 -4.58 -12.04
CA ALA A 155 -15.91 -5.21 -10.81
C ALA A 155 -16.72 -4.79 -9.57
N SER A 156 -17.70 -3.89 -9.75
CA SER A 156 -18.70 -3.56 -8.73
C SER A 156 -19.90 -4.48 -8.92
N VAL A 157 -20.34 -5.11 -7.83
CA VAL A 157 -21.57 -5.93 -7.81
C VAL A 157 -22.83 -5.09 -8.02
#